data_AF-A0AAW9EEQ0-F1
#
_entry.id   AF-A0AAW9EEQ0-F1
#
_cell.length_a   1.000
_cell.length_b   1.000
_cell.length_c   1.000
_cell.angle_alpha   90.00
_cell.angle_beta   90.00
_cell.angle_gamma   90.00
#
_symmetry.space_group_name_H-M   'P 1'
#
loop_
_entity.id
_entity.type
_entity.pdbx_description
1 polymer ?
#
loop_
_entity_poly.entity_id
_entity_poly.type
_entity_poly.pdbx_seq_one_letter_code
_entity_poly.pdbx_strand_id
1 'polypeptide(L)' 'ALPSDREQPIRVQADSAELDDKQGVAVYRGDVVVTQGSTKLTGNTVTLKQDKNGDIEVVTSVGKPAYYEQKPAPDK' A
#
# COMPACT_ATOMS: atom_id res chain seq x y z
N ALA A 1 9.79 9.37 3.13
CA ALA A 1 10.19 8.17 2.39
C ALA A 1 11.56 8.43 1.78
N LEU A 2 12.38 7.40 1.68
CA LEU A 2 13.59 7.47 0.88
C LEU A 2 13.20 7.57 -0.60
N PRO A 3 13.92 8.32 -1.44
CA PRO A 3 13.63 8.37 -2.88
C PRO A 3 13.56 6.98 -3.52
N SER A 4 14.39 6.06 -3.05
CA SER A 4 14.45 4.66 -3.48
C SER A 4 13.23 3.82 -3.09
N ASP A 5 12.43 4.24 -2.10
CA ASP A 5 11.28 3.44 -1.65
C ASP A 5 10.28 3.23 -2.78
N ARG A 6 10.08 4.22 -3.66
CA ARG A 6 9.16 4.13 -4.80
C ARG A 6 9.59 3.12 -5.86
N GLU A 7 10.89 2.81 -5.93
CA GLU A 7 11.45 1.84 -6.87
C GLU A 7 11.39 0.41 -6.31
N GLN A 8 11.12 0.27 -5.01
CA GLN A 8 10.98 -1.03 -4.38
C GLN A 8 9.61 -1.65 -4.69
N PRO A 9 9.55 -3.00 -4.81
CA PRO A 9 8.28 -3.68 -5.02
C PRO A 9 7.34 -3.48 -3.84
N ILE A 10 6.05 -3.32 -4.13
CA ILE A 10 5.00 -3.27 -3.12
C ILE A 10 4.66 -4.71 -2.71
N ARG A 11 4.67 -4.96 -1.41
CA ARG A 11 4.21 -6.22 -0.82
C ARG A 11 2.99 -5.96 0.04
N VAL A 12 1.99 -6.82 -0.09
CA VAL A 12 0.76 -6.77 0.70
C VAL A 12 0.55 -8.13 1.36
N GLN A 13 0.38 -8.12 2.67
CA GLN A 13 -0.03 -9.27 3.47
C GLN A 13 -1.42 -8.97 4.03
N ALA A 14 -2.34 -9.92 3.89
CA ALA A 14 -3.72 -9.84 4.38
C ALA A 14 -4.32 -11.25 4.48
N ASP A 15 -5.46 -11.37 5.15
CA ASP A 15 -6.22 -12.62 5.20
C ASP A 15 -6.93 -12.93 3.87
N SER A 16 -7.39 -11.88 3.18
CA SER A 16 -8.09 -11.98 1.90
C SER A 16 -7.76 -10.84 0.96
N ALA A 17 -7.87 -11.13 -0.34
CA ALA A 17 -7.67 -10.18 -1.41
C ALA A 17 -8.75 -10.35 -2.49
N GLU A 18 -9.20 -9.24 -3.05
CA GLU A 18 -10.14 -9.17 -4.16
C GLU A 18 -9.58 -8.19 -5.20
N LEU A 19 -9.50 -8.62 -6.46
CA LEU A 19 -8.97 -7.82 -7.56
C LEU A 19 -10.04 -7.64 -8.63
N ASP A 20 -10.43 -6.39 -8.88
CA ASP A 20 -11.16 -5.98 -10.06
C ASP A 20 -10.18 -5.40 -11.09
N ASP A 21 -9.70 -6.28 -11.97
CA ASP A 21 -8.75 -5.95 -13.03
C ASP A 21 -9.34 -4.96 -14.06
N LYS A 22 -10.66 -4.96 -14.25
CA LYS A 22 -11.32 -4.02 -15.17
C LYS A 22 -11.32 -2.59 -14.63
N GLN A 23 -11.45 -2.46 -13.31
CA GLN A 23 -11.42 -1.16 -12.63
C GLN A 23 -10.01 -0.76 -12.17
N GLY A 24 -9.05 -1.69 -12.21
CA GLY A 24 -7.72 -1.50 -11.63
C GLY A 24 -7.77 -1.34 -10.11
N VAL A 25 -8.68 -2.03 -9.43
CA VAL A 25 -8.89 -1.88 -7.97
C VAL A 25 -8.62 -3.21 -7.27
N ALA A 26 -7.77 -3.20 -6.26
CA ALA A 26 -7.52 -4.33 -5.38
C ALA A 26 -7.89 -3.99 -3.93
N VAL A 27 -8.69 -4.85 -3.28
CA VAL A 27 -9.13 -4.68 -1.90
C VAL A 27 -8.60 -5.83 -1.05
N TYR A 28 -7.87 -5.48 -0.01
CA TYR A 28 -7.27 -6.39 0.96
C TYR A 28 -7.96 -6.23 2.31
N ARG A 29 -8.26 -7.32 2.99
CA ARG A 29 -8.98 -7.32 4.28
C ARG A 29 -8.39 -8.32 5.25
N GLY A 30 -8.38 -7.95 6.53
CA GLY A 30 -7.85 -8.76 7.62
C GLY A 30 -6.38 -8.46 7.86
N ASP A 31 -6.08 -7.83 9.00
CA ASP A 31 -4.75 -7.43 9.49
C ASP A 31 -3.75 -7.07 8.39
N VAL A 32 -4.15 -6.10 7.55
CA VAL A 32 -3.44 -5.79 6.32
C VAL A 32 -2.16 -5.05 6.64
N VAL A 33 -1.05 -5.51 6.03
CA VAL A 33 0.25 -4.87 6.07
C VAL A 33 0.74 -4.66 4.65
N VAL A 34 0.94 -3.39 4.29
CA VAL A 34 1.54 -2.97 3.03
C VAL A 34 2.94 -2.43 3.28
N THR A 35 3.93 -2.89 2.52
CA THR A 35 5.31 -2.40 2.61
C THR A 35 5.87 -2.04 1.25
N GLN A 36 6.62 -0.93 1.19
CA GLN A 36 7.37 -0.52 0.01
C GLN A 36 8.70 0.11 0.46
N GLY A 37 9.80 -0.64 0.32
CA GLY A 37 11.09 -0.24 0.89
C GLY A 37 10.99 -0.03 2.40
N SER A 38 11.25 1.19 2.86
CA SER A 38 11.11 1.61 4.26
C SER A 38 9.71 2.09 4.66
N THR A 39 8.77 2.19 3.71
CA THR A 39 7.39 2.62 3.97
C THR A 39 6.55 1.44 4.42
N LYS A 40 5.74 1.62 5.46
CA LYS A 40 4.81 0.63 6.00
C LYS A 40 3.44 1.26 6.28
N LEU A 41 2.39 0.63 5.80
CA LEU A 41 1.00 1.04 6.00
C LEU A 41 0.21 -0.16 6.53
N THR A 42 -0.54 0.00 7.60
CA THR A 42 -1.39 -1.07 8.15
C THR A 42 -2.83 -0.59 8.38
N GLY A 43 -3.75 -1.54 8.39
CA GLY A 43 -5.17 -1.29 8.61
C GLY A 43 -6.00 -2.58 8.60
N ASN A 44 -7.29 -2.46 8.88
CA ASN A 44 -8.20 -3.60 8.77
C ASN A 44 -8.59 -3.88 7.30
N THR A 45 -8.67 -2.82 6.50
CA THR A 45 -8.94 -2.88 5.06
C THR A 45 -8.01 -1.92 4.32
N VAL A 46 -7.42 -2.37 3.23
CA VAL A 46 -6.64 -1.51 2.32
C VAL A 46 -7.17 -1.65 0.90
N THR A 47 -7.38 -0.51 0.24
CA THR A 47 -7.74 -0.43 -1.18
C THR A 47 -6.58 0.16 -1.96
N LEU A 48 -6.10 -0.58 -2.95
CA LEU A 48 -5.12 -0.15 -3.93
C LEU A 48 -5.84 0.14 -5.24
N LYS A 49 -5.55 1.29 -5.85
CA LYS A 49 -6.02 1.63 -7.19
C LYS A 49 -4.83 1.83 -8.11
N GLN A 50 -4.89 1.20 -9.26
CA GLN A 50 -3.91 1.30 -10.33
C GLN A 50 -4.41 2.25 -11.41
N ASP A 51 -3.47 2.89 -12.10
CA ASP A 51 -3.72 3.59 -13.34
C ASP A 51 -3.81 2.60 -14.53
N LYS A 52 -3.97 3.12 -15.74
CA LYS A 52 -4.08 2.30 -16.96
C LYS A 52 -2.79 1.57 -17.33
N ASN A 53 -1.65 1.97 -16.77
CA ASN A 53 -0.35 1.35 -17.00
C ASN A 53 -0.06 0.26 -15.96
N GLY A 54 -0.93 0.10 -14.96
CA GLY A 54 -0.74 -0.83 -13.84
C GLY A 54 0.05 -0.22 -12.67
N ASP A 55 0.39 1.07 -12.74
CA ASP A 55 1.09 1.78 -11.68
C ASP A 55 0.11 2.14 -10.56
N ILE A 56 0.55 2.01 -9.30
CA ILE A 56 -0.29 2.38 -8.15
C ILE A 56 -0.51 3.89 -8.13
N GLU A 57 -1.76 4.31 -8.30
CA GLU A 57 -2.20 5.70 -8.21
C GLU A 57 -2.48 6.10 -6.75
N VAL A 58 -3.21 5.26 -6.01
CA VAL A 58 -3.60 5.56 -4.63
C VAL A 58 -3.68 4.29 -3.77
N VAL A 59 -3.29 4.46 -2.49
CA VAL A 59 -3.44 3.46 -1.43
C VAL A 59 -4.28 4.06 -0.30
N THR A 60 -5.43 3.46 -0.01
CA THR A 60 -6.32 3.91 1.06
C THR A 60 -6.37 2.85 2.15
N SER A 61 -5.96 3.18 3.38
CA SER A 61 -6.06 2.28 4.54
C SER A 61 -7.12 2.77 5.52
N VAL A 62 -7.94 1.84 6.00
CA VAL A 62 -8.96 2.08 7.04
C VAL A 62 -8.75 1.07 8.16
N GLY A 63 -8.66 1.56 9.40
CA GLY A 63 -8.51 0.72 10.58
C GLY A 63 -8.78 1.47 11.88
N LYS A 64 -8.70 0.76 13.01
CA LYS A 64 -8.88 1.32 14.36
C LYS A 64 -7.65 1.06 15.27
N PRO A 65 -6.52 1.77 15.11
CA PRO A 65 -6.23 2.78 14.10
C PRO A 65 -5.65 2.17 12.81
N ALA A 66 -5.70 2.92 11.70
CA ALA A 66 -4.76 2.70 10.61
C ALA A 66 -3.40 3.31 10.98
N TYR A 67 -2.30 2.69 10.57
CA TYR A 67 -0.95 3.14 10.90
C TYR A 67 -0.13 3.37 9.65
N TYR A 68 0.65 4.44 9.64
CA TYR A 68 1.57 4.79 8.56
C TYR A 68 2.94 5.14 9.13
N GLU A 69 3.98 4.52 8.58
CA GLU A 69 5.37 4.73 8.94
C GLU A 69 6.19 4.88 7.67
N GLN A 70 7.09 5.86 7.65
CA GLN A 70 8.07 6.03 6.60
C GLN A 70 9.38 6.46 7.22
N LYS A 71 10.50 6.00 6.66
CA LYS A 71 11.79 6.61 6.97
C LYS A 71 11.97 7.86 6.10
N PRO A 72 12.14 9.06 6.68
CA PRO A 72 12.58 10.22 5.90
C PRO A 72 13.97 9.97 5.34
N ALA A 73 14.30 10.58 4.20
CA ALA A 73 15.70 10.69 3.83
C ALA A 73 16.46 11.41 4.95
N PRO A 74 17.69 10.99 5.30
CA PRO A 74 18.53 11.82 6.13
C PRO A 74 18.65 13.18 5.44
N ASP A 75 18.48 14.24 6.23
CA ASP A 75 18.30 15.63 5.78
C ASP A 75 19.21 16.00 4.60
N LYS A 76 18.65 16.76 3.66
CA LYS A 76 19.42 17.37 2.57
C LYS A 76 20.30 18.50 3.09
#